data_AF-A0A428KCI3-F1
#
_entry.id   AF-A0A428KCI3-F1
#
_cell.length_a   1.000
_cell.length_b   1.000
_cell.length_c   1.000
_cell.angle_alpha   90.00
_cell.angle_beta   90.00
_cell.angle_gamma   90.00
#
_symmetry.space_group_name_H-M   'P 1'
#
loop_
_entity.id
_entity.type
_entity.pdbx_description
1 polymer ?
#
loop_
_entity_poly.entity_id
_entity_poly.type
_entity_poly.pdbx_seq_one_letter_code
_entity_poly.pdbx_strand_id
1 'polypeptide(L)'
;MYSILPTGLLSLALLFTDCARPPQSATSATASVSDAPLRQTVASPPQVLLPAASPLQMGADQFDKYLPLLKGKRVGVVVNQTARVGSSFLVDTLLAKGVGVKVIFGPEHGFRGEAADGATIKDGKDARSGLPALSLYGTTKKPTPEMLKDIDVLLFDIQDVGARFYTFISTMHYVMEAAAEQNKEVLVLDRPNPNGWYVDGPVLEPAFKTFVGMHPIPVVHGLTVGELARMINGEKWLAGGKQCKLTVIPVAGYTHSTRYELPVRPSPNLPTAHSVALYPSLCLFEGTDVSVGRGTAMPFEVIGAPTQPSTRPYSFTPSPNPGSTSPPQNGKLCYGQDLRQVGDIGFTLKYLLDYYQQSTNKEKFFLSDRGFDRLMGNATVRQQIMAGKSEAEIRQGWEPGLTAYKAMRKKYLLYPDFK
;
A
#
# COMPACT_ATOMS: atom_id res chain seq x y z
N MET A 1 -19.70 12.76 -65.70
CA MET A 1 -20.73 11.91 -66.33
C MET A 1 -21.34 11.06 -65.22
N TYR A 2 -22.56 11.40 -64.78
CA TYR A 2 -23.79 10.56 -64.82
C TYR A 2 -23.64 9.19 -64.10
N SER A 3 -24.51 8.71 -63.19
CA SER A 3 -25.76 9.22 -62.61
C SER A 3 -26.35 8.20 -61.60
N ILE A 4 -27.09 8.72 -60.60
CA ILE A 4 -28.43 8.27 -60.10
C ILE A 4 -28.61 6.94 -59.29
N LEU A 5 -28.84 7.12 -57.96
CA LEU A 5 -29.88 6.64 -56.99
C LEU A 5 -31.13 5.83 -57.48
N PRO A 6 -32.16 5.42 -56.66
CA PRO A 6 -32.37 5.37 -55.18
C PRO A 6 -33.17 4.13 -54.61
N THR A 7 -33.56 4.22 -53.33
CA THR A 7 -34.73 3.63 -52.59
C THR A 7 -34.54 2.30 -51.83
N GLY A 8 -35.07 2.11 -50.60
CA GLY A 8 -36.14 2.83 -49.91
C GLY A 8 -36.19 2.67 -48.37
N LEU A 9 -36.98 3.57 -47.78
CA LEU A 9 -37.44 3.63 -46.38
C LEU A 9 -38.46 2.52 -46.09
N LEU A 10 -38.53 2.07 -44.83
CA LEU A 10 -39.80 1.68 -44.22
C LEU A 10 -39.89 2.21 -42.78
N SER A 11 -40.85 3.11 -42.59
CA SER A 11 -41.32 3.63 -41.31
C SER A 11 -42.38 2.69 -40.71
N LEU A 12 -42.42 2.56 -39.39
CA LEU A 12 -43.63 2.14 -38.69
C LEU A 12 -43.83 3.00 -37.45
N ALA A 13 -44.88 3.80 -37.48
CA ALA A 13 -45.44 4.55 -36.37
C ALA A 13 -46.81 3.95 -35.99
N LEU A 14 -47.39 4.45 -34.90
CA LEU A 14 -48.77 4.29 -34.38
C LEU A 14 -48.90 3.19 -33.30
N LEU A 15 -49.58 3.37 -32.16
CA LEU A 15 -50.41 4.44 -31.61
C LEU A 15 -50.58 4.23 -30.09
N PHE A 16 -50.84 5.34 -29.38
CA PHE A 16 -51.35 5.41 -28.03
C PHE A 16 -52.79 4.89 -27.91
N THR A 17 -53.12 4.22 -26.81
CA THR A 17 -54.48 4.23 -26.24
C THR A 17 -54.44 4.18 -24.72
N ASP A 18 -54.79 5.32 -24.12
CA ASP A 18 -55.37 5.47 -22.78
C ASP A 18 -56.66 4.65 -22.65
N CYS A 19 -56.94 4.12 -21.45
CA CYS A 19 -58.32 3.99 -20.93
C CYS A 19 -58.33 3.66 -19.41
N ALA A 20 -58.63 4.70 -18.63
CA ALA A 20 -59.64 4.76 -17.56
C ALA A 20 -59.83 3.59 -16.56
N ARG A 21 -59.63 3.93 -15.27
CA ARG A 21 -60.18 3.26 -14.08
C ARG A 21 -61.72 3.29 -14.05
N PRO A 22 -62.39 2.23 -13.55
CA PRO A 22 -63.73 2.30 -13.00
C PRO A 22 -63.76 2.33 -11.45
N PRO A 23 -64.88 2.72 -10.83
CA PRO A 23 -64.96 3.26 -9.48
C PRO A 23 -65.25 2.20 -8.39
N GLN A 24 -65.03 2.63 -7.15
CA GLN A 24 -65.34 1.93 -5.90
C GLN A 24 -66.85 1.62 -5.77
N SER A 25 -67.15 0.41 -5.30
CA SER A 25 -68.43 0.07 -4.68
C SER A 25 -68.19 -0.29 -3.20
N ALA A 26 -68.88 0.43 -2.32
CA ALA A 26 -68.94 0.15 -0.89
C ALA A 26 -69.87 -1.05 -0.64
N THR A 27 -69.43 -1.98 0.20
CA THR A 27 -70.30 -2.94 0.90
C THR A 27 -69.81 -3.13 2.32
N SER A 28 -70.68 -2.80 3.26
CA SER A 28 -70.57 -3.03 4.69
C SER A 28 -70.83 -4.51 5.00
N ALA A 29 -69.92 -5.15 5.74
CA ALA A 29 -70.23 -6.36 6.50
C ALA A 29 -69.28 -6.49 7.71
N THR A 30 -69.86 -6.21 8.88
CA THR A 30 -69.70 -6.84 10.21
C THR A 30 -68.36 -7.44 10.63
N ALA A 31 -67.94 -6.98 11.82
CA ALA A 31 -66.78 -7.38 12.58
C ALA A 31 -66.73 -8.87 12.96
N SER A 32 -65.53 -9.45 12.88
CA SER A 32 -65.09 -10.56 13.72
C SER A 32 -63.76 -10.17 14.37
N VAL A 33 -63.78 -10.05 15.70
CA VAL A 33 -62.61 -9.71 16.52
C VAL A 33 -61.64 -10.89 16.48
N SER A 34 -60.44 -10.67 15.97
CA SER A 34 -59.31 -11.60 16.08
C SER A 34 -58.29 -10.97 17.02
N ASP A 35 -58.02 -11.65 18.13
CA ASP A 35 -56.95 -11.32 19.08
C ASP A 35 -55.59 -11.41 18.39
N ALA A 36 -54.99 -10.26 18.10
CA ALA A 36 -53.59 -10.15 17.73
C ALA A 36 -52.82 -9.58 18.94
N PRO A 37 -51.70 -10.20 19.36
CA PRO A 37 -50.96 -9.71 20.52
C PRO A 37 -50.30 -8.36 20.22
N LEU A 38 -50.49 -7.42 21.15
CA LEU A 38 -49.86 -6.10 21.15
C LEU A 38 -48.33 -6.23 21.05
N ARG A 39 -47.77 -5.91 19.88
CA ARG A 39 -46.32 -5.69 19.73
C ARG A 39 -45.96 -4.39 20.44
N GLN A 40 -45.34 -4.50 21.60
CA GLN A 40 -44.63 -3.38 22.21
C GLN A 40 -43.52 -2.94 21.25
N THR A 41 -43.66 -1.74 20.69
CA THR A 41 -42.59 -1.05 19.97
C THR A 41 -41.55 -0.61 20.99
N VAL A 42 -40.45 -1.36 21.10
CA VAL A 42 -39.28 -0.92 21.84
C VAL A 42 -38.67 0.24 21.06
N ALA A 43 -38.74 1.46 21.63
CA ALA A 43 -38.09 2.62 21.03
C ALA A 43 -36.58 2.39 21.01
N SER A 44 -35.96 2.44 19.83
CA SER A 44 -34.51 2.40 19.68
C SER A 44 -33.88 3.55 20.46
N PRO A 45 -32.80 3.33 21.23
CA PRO A 45 -32.11 4.41 21.94
C PRO A 45 -31.61 5.46 20.94
N PRO A 46 -31.58 6.75 21.34
CA PRO A 46 -31.14 7.82 20.46
C PRO A 46 -29.73 7.54 19.96
N GLN A 47 -29.59 7.42 18.63
CA GLN A 47 -28.28 7.36 17.99
C GLN A 47 -27.58 8.69 18.27
N VAL A 48 -26.54 8.64 19.09
CA VAL A 48 -25.58 9.73 19.21
C VAL A 48 -24.91 9.86 17.84
N LEU A 49 -25.40 10.81 17.02
CA LEU A 49 -24.75 11.21 15.79
C LEU A 49 -23.39 11.79 16.17
N LEU A 50 -22.34 10.98 16.07
CA LEU A 50 -20.98 11.47 16.14
C LEU A 50 -20.81 12.52 15.03
N PRO A 51 -20.14 13.65 15.29
CA PRO A 51 -19.82 14.61 14.25
C PRO A 51 -19.13 13.90 13.08
N ALA A 52 -19.52 14.22 11.84
CA ALA A 52 -18.84 13.72 10.67
C ALA A 52 -17.34 14.01 10.82
N ALA A 53 -16.50 12.97 10.71
CA ALA A 53 -15.06 13.13 10.82
C ALA A 53 -14.60 14.15 9.77
N SER A 54 -13.88 15.19 10.20
CA SER A 54 -13.26 16.14 9.27
C SER A 54 -12.46 15.38 8.22
N PRO A 55 -12.51 15.79 6.93
CA PRO A 55 -11.76 15.11 5.89
C PRO A 55 -10.27 15.11 6.23
N LEU A 56 -9.60 13.99 5.95
CA LEU A 56 -8.16 13.86 6.18
C LEU A 56 -7.41 14.94 5.41
N GLN A 57 -6.44 15.59 6.07
CA GLN A 57 -5.49 16.48 5.40
C GLN A 57 -4.11 15.88 5.51
N MET A 58 -3.51 15.52 4.37
CA MET A 58 -2.16 14.95 4.34
C MET A 58 -1.15 15.98 4.84
N GLY A 59 0.06 15.56 5.20
CA GLY A 59 1.14 16.50 5.51
C GLY A 59 1.37 17.51 4.37
N ALA A 60 1.22 17.06 3.12
CA ALA A 60 1.38 17.87 1.92
C ALA A 60 0.26 18.89 1.65
N ASP A 61 -0.92 18.73 2.25
CA ASP A 61 -2.03 19.68 2.08
C ASP A 61 -1.94 20.87 3.06
N GLN A 62 -1.07 20.78 4.08
CA GLN A 62 -1.00 21.72 5.19
C GLN A 62 0.11 22.77 5.00
N PHE A 63 0.04 23.53 3.90
CA PHE A 63 1.07 24.49 3.47
C PHE A 63 1.58 25.42 4.58
N ASP A 64 0.69 25.99 5.40
CA ASP A 64 1.05 26.94 6.44
C ASP A 64 1.97 26.34 7.52
N LYS A 65 1.95 25.02 7.68
CA LYS A 65 2.80 24.30 8.64
C LYS A 65 4.22 24.09 8.15
N TYR A 66 4.46 24.13 6.83
CA TYR A 66 5.75 23.72 6.27
C TYR A 66 6.39 24.68 5.28
N LEU A 67 5.63 25.51 4.56
CA LEU A 67 6.21 26.52 3.67
C LEU A 67 7.13 27.52 4.40
N PRO A 68 6.80 27.99 5.63
CA PRO A 68 7.73 28.83 6.39
C PRO A 68 9.07 28.15 6.68
N LEU A 69 9.07 26.82 6.89
CA LEU A 69 10.26 26.02 7.15
C LEU A 69 11.16 25.87 5.90
N LEU A 70 10.60 26.05 4.70
CA LEU A 70 11.31 25.93 3.42
C LEU A 70 11.77 27.28 2.85
N LYS A 71 11.33 28.40 3.42
CA LYS A 71 11.63 29.75 2.91
C LYS A 71 13.14 29.99 2.88
N GLY A 72 13.67 30.33 1.71
CA GLY A 72 15.09 30.60 1.50
C GLY A 72 16.00 29.37 1.53
N LYS A 73 15.46 28.16 1.72
CA LYS A 73 16.24 26.91 1.72
C LYS A 73 16.34 26.31 0.32
N ARG A 74 17.44 25.62 0.06
CA ARG A 74 17.62 24.77 -1.12
C ARG A 74 17.05 23.39 -0.82
N VAL A 75 15.97 23.03 -1.50
CA VAL A 75 15.18 21.84 -1.16
C VAL A 75 15.48 20.70 -2.13
N GLY A 76 15.88 19.55 -1.59
CA GLY A 76 15.87 18.27 -2.31
C GLY A 76 14.58 17.53 -2.00
N VAL A 77 13.88 17.04 -3.01
CA VAL A 77 12.53 16.47 -2.84
C VAL A 77 12.56 14.98 -3.17
N VAL A 78 12.30 14.13 -2.18
CA VAL A 78 12.22 12.68 -2.29
C VAL A 78 10.76 12.28 -2.45
N VAL A 79 10.38 11.93 -3.68
CA VAL A 79 8.97 11.77 -4.08
C VAL A 79 8.82 10.66 -5.10
N ASN A 80 7.61 10.11 -5.17
CA ASN A 80 7.18 9.31 -6.31
C ASN A 80 5.86 9.85 -6.92
N GLN A 81 5.18 9.08 -7.78
CA GLN A 81 3.92 9.49 -8.41
C GLN A 81 2.75 9.72 -7.45
N THR A 82 2.84 9.21 -6.21
CA THR A 82 1.81 9.38 -5.17
C THR A 82 1.92 10.74 -4.48
N ALA A 83 3.04 11.44 -4.64
CA ALA A 83 3.30 12.75 -4.05
C ALA A 83 2.47 13.82 -4.75
N ARG A 84 1.20 13.94 -4.34
CA ARG A 84 0.22 14.86 -4.91
C ARG A 84 -0.43 15.73 -3.85
N VAL A 85 -0.82 16.93 -4.29
CA VAL A 85 -1.70 17.87 -3.59
C VAL A 85 -2.84 18.21 -4.54
N GLY A 86 -4.05 17.76 -4.21
CA GLY A 86 -5.16 17.71 -5.18
C GLY A 86 -4.77 16.93 -6.44
N SER A 87 -4.95 17.53 -7.61
CA SER A 87 -4.61 16.91 -8.91
C SER A 87 -3.14 17.11 -9.33
N SER A 88 -2.38 17.94 -8.63
CA SER A 88 -1.02 18.34 -9.01
C SER A 88 0.04 17.54 -8.27
N PHE A 89 1.19 17.29 -8.91
CA PHE A 89 2.35 16.73 -8.21
C PHE A 89 2.93 17.75 -7.23
N LEU A 90 3.42 17.27 -6.09
CA LEU A 90 3.97 18.12 -5.02
C LEU A 90 5.09 19.02 -5.54
N VAL A 91 6.01 18.51 -6.36
CA VAL A 91 7.13 19.29 -6.92
C VAL A 91 6.63 20.50 -7.69
N ASP A 92 5.61 20.32 -8.55
CA ASP A 92 5.06 21.40 -9.36
C ASP A 92 4.39 22.46 -8.46
N THR A 93 3.68 21.99 -7.42
CA THR A 93 3.06 22.86 -6.41
C THR A 93 4.10 23.65 -5.60
N LEU A 94 5.20 23.02 -5.17
CA LEU A 94 6.27 23.68 -4.44
C LEU A 94 6.93 24.78 -5.28
N LEU A 95 7.22 24.50 -6.55
CA LEU A 95 7.76 25.48 -7.50
C LEU A 95 6.81 26.67 -7.69
N ALA A 96 5.51 26.41 -7.88
CA ALA A 96 4.50 27.46 -8.01
C ALA A 96 4.35 28.31 -6.73
N LYS A 97 4.64 27.75 -5.55
CA LYS A 97 4.70 28.45 -4.27
C LYS A 97 6.03 29.20 -4.03
N GLY A 98 6.96 29.19 -5.00
CA GLY A 98 8.24 29.88 -4.90
C GLY A 98 9.29 29.17 -4.03
N VAL A 99 9.11 27.86 -3.76
CA VAL A 99 10.09 27.06 -3.02
C VAL A 99 11.32 26.80 -3.89
N GLY A 100 12.52 26.96 -3.31
CA GLY A 100 13.80 26.77 -3.98
C GLY A 100 14.17 25.30 -4.20
N VAL A 101 13.34 24.53 -4.93
CA VAL A 101 13.62 23.13 -5.27
C VAL A 101 14.83 23.04 -6.20
N LYS A 102 15.80 22.19 -5.86
CA LYS A 102 17.06 22.03 -6.61
C LYS A 102 17.21 20.67 -7.28
N VAL A 103 16.61 19.63 -6.72
CA VAL A 103 16.76 18.25 -7.20
C VAL A 103 15.56 17.43 -6.77
N ILE A 104 15.17 16.49 -7.63
CA ILE A 104 14.15 15.48 -7.37
C ILE A 104 14.87 14.14 -7.19
N PHE A 105 14.56 13.43 -6.12
CA PHE A 105 15.01 12.06 -5.88
C PHE A 105 13.84 11.11 -6.04
N GLY A 106 13.91 10.21 -7.01
CA GLY A 106 12.92 9.16 -7.22
C GLY A 106 13.41 7.83 -6.68
N PRO A 107 12.62 7.09 -5.88
CA PRO A 107 12.96 5.73 -5.48
C PRO A 107 12.68 4.74 -6.63
N GLU A 108 12.28 3.51 -6.31
CA GLU A 108 11.73 2.55 -7.26
C GLU A 108 10.54 3.12 -8.06
N HIS A 109 10.43 2.79 -9.35
CA HIS A 109 9.43 3.29 -10.32
C HIS A 109 9.45 4.79 -10.63
N GLY A 110 10.30 5.57 -9.95
CA GLY A 110 10.57 6.96 -10.26
C GLY A 110 9.48 7.88 -9.76
N PHE A 111 9.47 9.11 -10.26
CA PHE A 111 8.61 10.13 -9.66
C PHE A 111 7.37 10.54 -10.42
N ARG A 112 7.28 10.29 -11.73
CA ARG A 112 6.06 10.55 -12.50
C ARG A 112 5.21 9.30 -12.76
N GLY A 113 5.72 8.12 -12.39
CA GLY A 113 4.98 6.84 -12.51
C GLY A 113 4.92 6.29 -13.94
N GLU A 114 5.83 6.74 -14.80
CA GLU A 114 5.93 6.34 -16.22
C GLU A 114 6.89 5.15 -16.43
N ALA A 115 7.67 4.77 -15.42
CA ALA A 115 8.61 3.65 -15.50
C ALA A 115 7.96 2.31 -15.15
N ALA A 116 8.40 1.24 -15.82
CA ALA A 116 8.00 -0.13 -15.50
C ALA A 116 8.56 -0.61 -14.13
N ASP A 117 7.96 -1.68 -13.58
CA ASP A 117 8.45 -2.32 -12.35
C ASP A 117 9.88 -2.87 -12.52
N GLY A 118 10.75 -2.65 -11.52
CA GLY A 118 12.16 -3.05 -11.54
C GLY A 118 13.04 -2.35 -12.59
N ALA A 119 12.52 -1.40 -13.37
CA ALA A 119 13.31 -0.66 -14.35
C ALA A 119 14.33 0.26 -13.67
N THR A 120 15.58 0.22 -14.13
CA THR A 120 16.59 1.21 -13.71
C THR A 120 16.20 2.57 -14.27
N ILE A 121 15.88 3.48 -13.36
CA ILE A 121 15.63 4.87 -13.71
C ILE A 121 16.98 5.54 -13.82
N LYS A 122 17.29 6.02 -15.02
CA LYS A 122 18.52 6.75 -15.26
C LYS A 122 18.35 8.16 -14.74
N ASP A 123 19.41 8.66 -14.12
CA ASP A 123 19.53 10.07 -13.79
C ASP A 123 19.27 10.91 -15.04
N GLY A 124 18.55 12.01 -14.87
CA GLY A 124 18.13 12.84 -15.97
C GLY A 124 17.61 14.19 -15.53
N LYS A 125 16.79 14.80 -16.37
CA LYS A 125 16.06 16.04 -16.07
C LYS A 125 14.57 15.75 -16.16
N ASP A 126 13.81 16.27 -15.20
CA ASP A 126 12.35 16.31 -15.31
C ASP A 126 11.96 17.21 -16.48
N ALA A 127 11.28 16.66 -17.47
CA ALA A 127 10.89 17.40 -18.67
C ALA A 127 10.00 18.62 -18.36
N ARG A 128 9.24 18.58 -17.26
CA ARG A 128 8.31 19.65 -16.89
C ARG A 128 8.98 20.80 -16.14
N SER A 129 9.80 20.51 -15.14
CA SER A 129 10.46 21.53 -14.31
C SER A 129 11.88 21.89 -14.76
N GLY A 130 12.50 21.07 -15.61
CA GLY A 130 13.91 21.19 -15.98
C GLY A 130 14.90 20.82 -14.87
N LEU A 131 14.41 20.41 -13.69
CA LEU A 131 15.22 20.05 -12.53
C LEU A 131 15.95 18.72 -12.75
N PRO A 132 17.15 18.54 -12.17
CA PRO A 132 17.76 17.23 -12.05
C PRO A 132 16.83 16.24 -11.34
N ALA A 133 16.65 15.06 -11.93
CA ALA A 133 15.90 13.94 -11.37
C ALA A 133 16.87 12.75 -11.23
N LEU A 134 17.16 12.38 -9.99
CA LEU A 134 18.16 11.37 -9.63
C LEU A 134 17.50 10.13 -9.04
N SER A 135 18.02 8.97 -9.38
CA SER A 135 17.51 7.69 -8.89
C SER A 135 18.12 7.31 -7.55
N LEU A 136 17.26 6.97 -6.59
CA LEU A 136 17.62 6.33 -5.31
C LEU A 136 17.30 4.83 -5.33
N TYR A 137 17.59 4.17 -6.46
CA TYR A 137 17.38 2.74 -6.66
C TYR A 137 18.58 2.08 -7.38
N GLY A 138 18.63 0.75 -7.36
CA GLY A 138 19.71 0.00 -8.01
C GLY A 138 21.06 0.19 -7.31
N THR A 139 22.05 0.71 -8.01
CA THR A 139 23.41 0.93 -7.48
C THR A 139 23.48 2.06 -6.46
N THR A 140 22.58 3.04 -6.57
CA THR A 140 22.58 4.24 -5.71
C THR A 140 21.28 4.27 -4.92
N LYS A 141 21.27 3.71 -3.70
CA LYS A 141 20.07 3.72 -2.83
C LYS A 141 20.08 4.83 -1.77
N LYS A 142 21.28 5.38 -1.49
CA LYS A 142 21.53 6.44 -0.53
C LYS A 142 22.03 7.67 -1.26
N PRO A 143 21.48 8.88 -1.00
CA PRO A 143 22.02 10.10 -1.58
C PRO A 143 23.51 10.26 -1.27
N THR A 144 24.32 10.59 -2.27
CA THR A 144 25.76 10.81 -2.06
C THR A 144 26.02 12.20 -1.49
N PRO A 145 27.19 12.46 -0.88
CA PRO A 145 27.58 13.80 -0.45
C PRO A 145 27.46 14.83 -1.58
N GLU A 146 27.86 14.46 -2.80
CA GLU A 146 27.80 15.32 -3.99
C GLU A 146 26.37 15.68 -4.37
N MET A 147 25.42 14.74 -4.25
CA MET A 147 24.00 14.99 -4.48
C MET A 147 23.42 15.98 -3.45
N LEU A 148 24.00 16.05 -2.25
CA LEU A 148 23.52 16.86 -1.13
C LEU A 148 24.30 18.17 -0.91
N LYS A 149 25.35 18.44 -1.70
CA LYS A 149 26.24 19.60 -1.52
C LYS A 149 25.47 20.93 -1.50
N ASP A 150 24.47 21.05 -2.38
CA ASP A 150 23.67 22.25 -2.57
C ASP A 150 22.26 22.14 -1.96
N ILE A 151 22.07 21.24 -1.00
CA ILE A 151 20.79 20.99 -0.33
C ILE A 151 20.90 21.39 1.13
N ASP A 152 19.88 22.06 1.65
CA ASP A 152 19.76 22.43 3.06
C ASP A 152 18.75 21.51 3.78
N VAL A 153 17.67 21.15 3.08
CA VAL A 153 16.58 20.30 3.60
C VAL A 153 16.18 19.25 2.55
N LEU A 154 16.02 18.01 3.01
CA LEU A 154 15.43 16.91 2.26
C LEU A 154 13.96 16.76 2.67
N LEU A 155 13.06 17.04 1.73
CA LEU A 155 11.62 16.86 1.91
C LEU A 155 11.23 15.47 1.42
N PHE A 156 10.62 14.66 2.27
CA PHE A 156 10.13 13.32 1.93
C PHE A 156 8.60 13.31 1.90
N ASP A 157 8.02 12.92 0.76
CA ASP A 157 6.58 12.75 0.59
C ASP A 157 6.29 11.55 -0.32
N ILE A 158 6.03 10.38 0.27
CA ILE A 158 5.75 9.15 -0.47
C ILE A 158 4.68 8.35 0.28
N GLN A 159 3.68 7.84 -0.46
CA GLN A 159 2.66 6.95 0.09
C GLN A 159 3.22 5.53 0.20
N ASP A 160 3.32 5.05 1.44
CA ASP A 160 3.69 3.67 1.77
C ASP A 160 2.43 2.78 1.90
N VAL A 161 2.62 1.48 2.14
CA VAL A 161 1.56 0.48 2.28
C VAL A 161 1.57 -0.26 3.62
N GLY A 162 2.49 0.05 4.54
CA GLY A 162 2.52 -0.49 5.89
C GLY A 162 3.12 -1.88 6.04
N ALA A 163 3.89 -2.33 5.05
CA ALA A 163 4.57 -3.61 5.04
C ALA A 163 6.09 -3.43 5.01
N ARG A 164 6.82 -4.13 5.88
CA ARG A 164 8.28 -3.96 6.07
C ARG A 164 9.09 -4.10 4.78
N PHE A 165 8.67 -4.98 3.88
CA PHE A 165 9.34 -5.24 2.60
C PHE A 165 8.90 -4.31 1.46
N TYR A 166 8.05 -3.31 1.73
CA TYR A 166 7.81 -2.22 0.81
C TYR A 166 8.89 -1.15 0.99
N THR A 167 9.73 -0.95 -0.03
CA THR A 167 11.09 -0.40 0.17
C THR A 167 11.16 1.13 0.34
N PHE A 168 10.05 1.86 0.29
CA PHE A 168 10.07 3.32 0.46
C PHE A 168 10.53 3.74 1.86
N ILE A 169 10.20 2.98 2.90
CA ILE A 169 10.74 3.19 4.25
C ILE A 169 12.26 2.92 4.35
N SER A 170 12.79 2.03 3.50
CA SER A 170 14.23 1.81 3.38
C SER A 170 14.93 2.95 2.66
N THR A 171 14.31 3.51 1.61
CA THR A 171 14.78 4.77 1.00
C THR A 171 14.77 5.90 2.01
N MET A 172 13.69 6.06 2.80
CA MET A 172 13.60 7.07 3.86
C MET A 172 14.73 6.93 4.88
N HIS A 173 15.05 5.70 5.31
CA HIS A 173 16.19 5.45 6.19
C HIS A 173 17.51 5.97 5.61
N TYR A 174 17.81 5.67 4.34
CA TYR A 174 19.04 6.15 3.71
C TYR A 174 19.07 7.67 3.51
N VAL A 175 17.93 8.28 3.22
CA VAL A 175 17.77 9.75 3.17
C VAL A 175 18.08 10.36 4.54
N MET A 176 17.51 9.80 5.61
CA MET A 176 17.78 10.25 6.99
C MET A 176 19.24 10.06 7.39
N GLU A 177 19.84 8.94 7.02
CA GLU A 177 21.25 8.64 7.30
C GLU A 177 22.19 9.61 6.58
N ALA A 178 21.98 9.83 5.28
CA ALA A 178 22.77 10.78 4.49
C ALA A 178 22.59 12.22 5.02
N ALA A 179 21.37 12.59 5.43
CA ALA A 179 21.12 13.88 6.06
C ALA A 179 21.88 14.04 7.38
N ALA A 180 21.87 13.01 8.25
CA ALA A 180 22.59 13.03 9.51
C ALA A 180 24.12 13.13 9.30
N GLU A 181 24.65 12.45 8.29
CA GLU A 181 26.07 12.51 7.93
C GLU A 181 26.51 13.88 7.39
N GLN A 182 25.63 14.54 6.64
CA GLN A 182 25.92 15.82 5.98
C GLN A 182 25.32 17.04 6.71
N ASN A 183 24.84 16.85 7.94
CA ASN A 183 24.22 17.88 8.78
C ASN A 183 23.05 18.62 8.10
N LYS A 184 22.24 17.90 7.32
CA LYS A 184 21.05 18.41 6.62
C LYS A 184 19.79 18.20 7.46
N GLU A 185 18.77 18.98 7.16
CA GLU A 185 17.44 18.77 7.74
C GLU A 185 16.63 17.75 6.93
N VAL A 186 15.74 17.04 7.60
CA VAL A 186 14.75 16.15 6.98
C VAL A 186 13.36 16.60 7.38
N LEU A 187 12.49 16.80 6.38
CA LEU A 187 11.10 17.16 6.56
C LEU A 187 10.22 16.06 5.96
N VAL A 188 9.49 15.33 6.79
CA VAL A 188 8.54 14.31 6.34
C VAL A 188 7.14 14.92 6.29
N LEU A 189 6.53 14.91 5.11
CA LEU A 189 5.11 15.19 4.94
C LEU A 189 4.38 13.86 5.10
N ASP A 190 3.74 13.68 6.25
CA ASP A 190 3.23 12.36 6.61
C ASP A 190 1.99 11.98 5.81
N ARG A 191 1.76 10.68 5.67
CA ARG A 191 0.62 10.08 4.97
C ARG A 191 0.04 8.92 5.77
N PRO A 192 -1.28 8.67 5.69
CA PRO A 192 -1.91 7.53 6.34
C PRO A 192 -1.26 6.20 5.92
N ASN A 193 -1.15 5.28 6.87
CA ASN A 193 -0.78 3.90 6.58
C ASN A 193 -2.06 3.10 6.29
N PRO A 194 -2.27 2.54 5.07
CA PRO A 194 -3.47 1.75 4.78
C PRO A 194 -3.58 0.46 5.61
N ASN A 195 -2.45 -0.08 6.07
CA ASN A 195 -2.34 -1.19 7.01
C ASN A 195 -1.94 -0.70 8.42
N GLY A 196 -2.28 0.55 8.76
CA GLY A 196 -1.93 1.20 10.03
C GLY A 196 -2.78 0.76 11.22
N TRP A 197 -3.82 -0.04 10.97
CA TRP A 197 -4.87 -0.39 11.94
C TRP A 197 -4.61 -1.68 12.71
N TYR A 198 -3.48 -2.33 12.48
CA TYR A 198 -3.04 -3.51 13.18
C TYR A 198 -1.51 -3.63 13.13
N VAL A 199 -0.95 -4.54 13.93
CA VAL A 199 0.48 -4.84 13.93
C VAL A 199 0.70 -6.32 14.12
N ASP A 200 1.48 -6.91 13.22
CA ASP A 200 1.55 -8.37 13.09
C ASP A 200 2.79 -8.87 12.33
N GLY A 201 3.08 -10.16 12.51
CA GLY A 201 4.22 -10.88 11.96
C GLY A 201 5.49 -10.78 12.80
N PRO A 202 6.51 -11.59 12.50
CA PRO A 202 7.74 -11.60 13.27
C PRO A 202 8.55 -10.32 13.08
N VAL A 203 9.14 -9.84 14.17
CA VAL A 203 10.11 -8.76 14.17
C VAL A 203 11.38 -9.21 13.46
N LEU A 204 11.91 -8.37 12.57
CA LEU A 204 13.11 -8.69 11.81
C LEU A 204 14.32 -8.88 12.73
N GLU A 205 15.00 -10.01 12.56
CA GLU A 205 16.28 -10.29 13.21
C GLU A 205 17.42 -9.61 12.45
N PRO A 206 18.43 -9.03 13.14
CA PRO A 206 19.52 -8.29 12.50
C PRO A 206 20.28 -9.07 11.41
N ALA A 207 20.36 -10.39 11.54
CA ALA A 207 21.01 -11.27 10.56
C ALA A 207 20.32 -11.26 9.18
N PHE A 208 19.05 -10.88 9.11
CA PHE A 208 18.25 -10.81 7.88
C PHE A 208 18.10 -9.38 7.34
N LYS A 209 18.82 -8.41 7.93
CA LYS A 209 18.79 -7.02 7.50
C LYS A 209 19.21 -6.88 6.03
N THR A 210 18.33 -6.33 5.21
CA THR A 210 18.58 -6.02 3.79
C THR A 210 17.76 -4.80 3.37
N PHE A 211 17.81 -4.39 2.09
CA PHE A 211 17.00 -3.28 1.61
C PHE A 211 15.48 -3.53 1.68
N VAL A 212 15.03 -4.79 1.71
CA VAL A 212 13.62 -5.18 1.91
C VAL A 212 13.26 -5.37 3.40
N GLY A 213 14.14 -4.94 4.31
CA GLY A 213 13.95 -5.07 5.74
C GLY A 213 15.13 -4.49 6.51
N MET A 214 15.09 -3.19 6.76
CA MET A 214 16.22 -2.43 7.32
C MET A 214 16.21 -2.34 8.85
N HIS A 215 15.05 -2.54 9.47
CA HIS A 215 14.80 -2.22 10.87
C HIS A 215 14.20 -3.42 11.60
N PRO A 216 14.42 -3.55 12.93
CA PRO A 216 13.80 -4.58 13.76
C PRO A 216 12.32 -4.22 14.02
N ILE A 217 11.52 -4.25 12.96
CA ILE A 217 10.07 -4.03 12.97
C ILE A 217 9.36 -5.30 12.44
N PRO A 218 8.10 -5.55 12.80
CA PRO A 218 7.35 -6.71 12.32
C PRO A 218 6.96 -6.55 10.85
N VAL A 219 6.37 -7.59 10.25
CA VAL A 219 5.94 -7.57 8.84
C VAL A 219 4.96 -6.42 8.59
N VAL A 220 3.94 -6.30 9.43
CA VAL A 220 3.01 -5.18 9.47
C VAL A 220 3.35 -4.33 10.68
N HIS A 221 4.01 -3.20 10.45
CA HIS A 221 4.55 -2.35 11.50
C HIS A 221 3.52 -1.38 12.10
N GLY A 222 2.42 -1.10 11.37
CA GLY A 222 1.32 -0.28 11.87
C GLY A 222 1.68 1.17 12.22
N LEU A 223 2.79 1.67 11.67
CA LEU A 223 3.23 3.07 11.80
C LEU A 223 3.07 3.77 10.47
N THR A 224 2.73 5.06 10.51
CA THR A 224 2.93 5.96 9.36
C THR A 224 4.42 6.16 9.06
N VAL A 225 4.75 6.74 7.90
CA VAL A 225 6.15 7.04 7.55
C VAL A 225 6.74 8.10 8.49
N GLY A 226 5.94 9.06 8.96
CA GLY A 226 6.35 10.06 9.94
C GLY A 226 6.67 9.46 11.31
N GLU A 227 5.81 8.57 11.82
CA GLU A 227 6.08 7.85 13.08
C GLU A 227 7.28 6.92 12.97
N LEU A 228 7.43 6.22 11.84
CA LEU A 228 8.59 5.36 11.60
C LEU A 228 9.88 6.18 11.49
N ALA A 229 9.86 7.36 10.85
CA ALA A 229 11.01 8.26 10.85
C ALA A 229 11.40 8.68 12.28
N ARG A 230 10.42 9.04 13.13
CA ARG A 230 10.66 9.34 14.54
C ARG A 230 11.26 8.14 15.27
N MET A 231 10.76 6.94 15.01
CA MET A 231 11.25 5.69 15.61
C MET A 231 12.69 5.39 15.19
N ILE A 232 13.01 5.45 13.88
CA ILE A 232 14.38 5.28 13.36
C ILE A 232 15.34 6.26 14.04
N ASN A 233 14.93 7.51 14.21
CA ASN A 233 15.75 8.55 14.82
C ASN A 233 15.89 8.35 16.34
N GLY A 234 14.81 8.01 17.04
CA GLY A 234 14.77 7.87 18.50
C GLY A 234 15.45 6.61 19.03
N GLU A 235 15.29 5.48 18.32
CA GLU A 235 15.98 4.22 18.63
C GLU A 235 17.42 4.18 18.09
N LYS A 236 17.90 5.30 17.49
CA LYS A 236 19.26 5.47 16.97
C LYS A 236 19.68 4.39 15.96
N TRP A 237 18.77 4.07 15.03
CA TRP A 237 19.00 3.01 14.02
C TRP A 237 19.84 3.45 12.83
N LEU A 238 20.17 4.75 12.69
CA LEU A 238 21.09 5.25 11.66
C LEU A 238 22.54 4.86 12.00
N ALA A 239 23.40 4.77 10.98
CA ALA A 239 24.81 4.42 11.16
C ALA A 239 25.50 5.24 12.27
N GLY A 240 26.26 4.54 13.12
CA GLY A 240 26.97 5.14 14.25
C GLY A 240 26.06 5.68 15.36
N GLY A 241 24.77 5.31 15.39
CA GLY A 241 23.80 5.82 16.36
C GLY A 241 23.46 7.29 16.15
N LYS A 242 23.70 7.82 14.93
CA LYS A 242 23.42 9.20 14.56
C LYS A 242 21.93 9.49 14.59
N GLN A 243 21.62 10.79 14.70
CA GLN A 243 20.26 11.30 14.57
C GLN A 243 20.26 12.44 13.54
N CYS A 244 19.24 12.50 12.70
CA CYS A 244 19.04 13.61 11.78
C CYS A 244 18.15 14.70 12.41
N LYS A 245 18.26 15.93 11.89
CA LYS A 245 17.37 17.04 12.24
C LYS A 245 16.01 16.82 11.58
N LEU A 246 15.15 16.06 12.25
CA LEU A 246 13.87 15.61 11.73
C LEU A 246 12.72 16.53 12.14
N THR A 247 11.92 16.95 11.16
CA THR A 247 10.58 17.53 11.36
C THR A 247 9.55 16.66 10.65
N VAL A 248 8.40 16.42 11.27
CA VAL A 248 7.28 15.69 10.67
C VAL A 248 6.05 16.58 10.67
N ILE A 249 5.36 16.67 9.53
CA ILE A 249 4.05 17.32 9.41
C ILE A 249 3.00 16.22 9.46
N PRO A 250 2.29 16.03 10.60
CA PRO A 250 1.35 14.92 10.77
C PRO A 250 0.09 15.12 9.92
N VAL A 251 -0.59 14.02 9.60
CA VAL A 251 -1.90 14.02 8.94
C VAL A 251 -2.96 14.56 9.91
N ALA A 252 -3.74 15.55 9.50
CA ALA A 252 -4.88 16.01 10.31
C ALA A 252 -6.08 15.06 10.12
N GLY A 253 -6.74 14.70 11.23
CA GLY A 253 -7.93 13.84 11.22
C GLY A 253 -7.65 12.33 11.16
N TYR A 254 -6.39 11.90 11.12
CA TYR A 254 -6.03 10.48 11.07
C TYR A 254 -5.90 9.87 12.48
N THR A 255 -6.34 8.62 12.60
CA THR A 255 -6.09 7.74 13.74
C THR A 255 -5.68 6.37 13.21
N HIS A 256 -5.05 5.54 14.02
CA HIS A 256 -4.77 4.16 13.60
C HIS A 256 -6.04 3.32 13.40
N SER A 257 -7.22 3.76 13.83
CA SER A 257 -8.49 3.09 13.48
C SER A 257 -9.03 3.50 12.10
N THR A 258 -8.43 4.49 11.45
CA THR A 258 -8.89 5.02 10.15
C THR A 258 -8.52 4.06 9.03
N ARG A 259 -9.52 3.53 8.32
CA ARG A 259 -9.31 2.81 7.06
C ARG A 259 -9.06 3.84 5.95
N TYR A 260 -7.97 3.66 5.22
CA TYR A 260 -7.53 4.60 4.19
C TYR A 260 -7.35 3.91 2.85
N GLU A 261 -8.07 4.38 1.84
CA GLU A 261 -7.92 3.94 0.46
C GLU A 261 -7.04 4.93 -0.30
N LEU A 262 -6.04 4.40 -1.01
CA LEU A 262 -5.06 5.22 -1.71
C LEU A 262 -5.69 5.82 -2.97
N PRO A 263 -5.66 7.16 -3.17
CA PRO A 263 -6.20 7.78 -4.39
C PRO A 263 -5.31 7.53 -5.61
N VAL A 264 -4.06 7.11 -5.40
CA VAL A 264 -3.08 6.78 -6.45
C VAL A 264 -2.42 5.46 -6.08
N ARG A 265 -2.42 4.50 -7.01
CA ARG A 265 -1.72 3.23 -6.81
C ARG A 265 -0.25 3.45 -6.45
N PRO A 266 0.27 2.78 -5.41
CA PRO A 266 1.62 3.02 -4.91
C PRO A 266 2.69 2.33 -5.77
N SER A 267 2.33 1.27 -6.50
CA SER A 267 3.19 0.59 -7.49
C SER A 267 2.37 0.03 -8.66
N PRO A 268 3.00 -0.36 -9.78
CA PRO A 268 2.30 -1.00 -10.90
C PRO A 268 1.54 -2.28 -10.52
N ASN A 269 2.05 -3.05 -9.55
CA ASN A 269 1.47 -4.32 -9.12
C ASN A 269 0.60 -4.23 -7.87
N LEU A 270 0.34 -3.04 -7.33
CA LEU A 270 -0.67 -2.81 -6.29
C LEU A 270 -1.77 -1.89 -6.81
N PRO A 271 -2.58 -2.35 -7.79
CA PRO A 271 -3.52 -1.49 -8.51
C PRO A 271 -4.76 -1.11 -7.68
N THR A 272 -5.09 -1.85 -6.63
CA THR A 272 -6.35 -1.69 -5.86
C THR A 272 -6.07 -1.60 -4.37
N ALA A 273 -7.00 -0.99 -3.60
CA ALA A 273 -6.93 -1.01 -2.13
C ALA A 273 -6.93 -2.44 -1.57
N HIS A 274 -7.60 -3.37 -2.26
CA HIS A 274 -7.65 -4.78 -1.88
C HIS A 274 -6.29 -5.49 -2.05
N SER A 275 -5.60 -5.26 -3.18
CA SER A 275 -4.23 -5.75 -3.38
C SER A 275 -3.26 -5.22 -2.30
N VAL A 276 -3.45 -3.98 -1.85
CA VAL A 276 -2.68 -3.36 -0.75
C VAL A 276 -2.96 -4.04 0.59
N ALA A 277 -4.20 -4.42 0.88
CA ALA A 277 -4.58 -5.14 2.09
C ALA A 277 -4.04 -6.58 2.11
N LEU A 278 -4.03 -7.26 0.95
CA LEU A 278 -3.50 -8.63 0.81
C LEU A 278 -1.97 -8.68 0.76
N TYR A 279 -1.31 -7.59 0.35
CA TYR A 279 0.14 -7.54 0.13
C TYR A 279 1.00 -8.06 1.29
N PRO A 280 0.75 -7.73 2.57
CA PRO A 280 1.56 -8.25 3.68
C PRO A 280 1.60 -9.78 3.75
N SER A 281 0.48 -10.44 3.43
CA SER A 281 0.36 -11.90 3.46
C SER A 281 0.89 -12.53 2.17
N LEU A 282 0.55 -11.95 1.02
CA LEU A 282 0.84 -12.56 -0.28
C LEU A 282 2.25 -12.30 -0.79
N CYS A 283 2.89 -11.20 -0.43
CA CYS A 283 4.27 -10.92 -0.86
C CYS A 283 5.29 -11.96 -0.35
N LEU A 284 4.95 -12.72 0.70
CA LEU A 284 5.77 -13.84 1.16
C LEU A 284 5.95 -14.93 0.09
N PHE A 285 4.99 -15.09 -0.82
CA PHE A 285 5.09 -16.02 -1.95
C PHE A 285 6.13 -15.59 -2.99
N GLU A 286 6.62 -14.35 -2.97
CA GLU A 286 7.75 -13.99 -3.84
C GLU A 286 9.04 -14.75 -3.49
N GLY A 287 9.12 -15.29 -2.26
CA GLY A 287 10.15 -16.22 -1.82
C GLY A 287 9.88 -17.70 -2.18
N THR A 288 8.82 -17.99 -2.94
CA THR A 288 8.38 -19.35 -3.26
C THR A 288 8.13 -19.55 -4.75
N ASP A 289 7.80 -20.78 -5.15
CA ASP A 289 7.42 -21.13 -6.53
C ASP A 289 6.00 -20.66 -6.93
N VAL A 290 5.27 -20.00 -6.03
CA VAL A 290 3.88 -19.59 -6.25
C VAL A 290 3.82 -18.20 -6.85
N SER A 291 3.13 -18.06 -7.99
CA SER A 291 2.84 -16.76 -8.57
C SER A 291 1.77 -16.04 -7.76
N VAL A 292 2.01 -14.75 -7.49
CA VAL A 292 1.05 -13.81 -6.88
C VAL A 292 0.27 -13.02 -7.93
N GLY A 293 0.14 -13.53 -9.15
CA GLY A 293 -0.64 -12.88 -10.21
C GLY A 293 0.07 -11.74 -10.93
N ARG A 294 1.35 -11.46 -10.66
CA ARG A 294 2.17 -10.58 -11.52
C ARG A 294 2.17 -11.10 -12.96
N GLY A 295 2.06 -10.21 -13.94
CA GLY A 295 1.84 -10.60 -15.35
C GLY A 295 0.38 -10.93 -15.70
N THR A 296 -0.55 -10.60 -14.80
CA THR A 296 -2.01 -10.63 -15.06
C THR A 296 -2.62 -9.25 -14.76
N ALA A 297 -3.94 -9.12 -14.88
CA ALA A 297 -4.67 -7.93 -14.44
C ALA A 297 -4.94 -7.87 -12.92
N MET A 298 -4.57 -8.92 -12.16
CA MET A 298 -4.96 -9.11 -10.75
C MET A 298 -3.74 -9.42 -9.85
N PRO A 299 -2.64 -8.67 -9.92
CA PRO A 299 -1.48 -8.90 -9.06
C PRO A 299 -1.88 -8.71 -7.58
N PHE A 300 -1.39 -9.61 -6.72
CA PHE A 300 -1.71 -9.71 -5.30
C PHE A 300 -3.21 -9.88 -4.99
N GLU A 301 -4.00 -10.34 -5.95
CA GLU A 301 -5.40 -10.74 -5.73
C GLU A 301 -5.69 -12.16 -6.23
N VAL A 302 -4.69 -12.83 -6.83
CA VAL A 302 -4.72 -14.25 -7.18
C VAL A 302 -3.40 -14.90 -6.80
N ILE A 303 -3.43 -16.17 -6.43
CA ILE A 303 -2.24 -16.97 -6.14
C ILE A 303 -2.32 -18.33 -6.83
N GLY A 304 -1.22 -18.84 -7.37
CA GLY A 304 -1.23 -20.10 -8.10
C GLY A 304 0.15 -20.56 -8.56
N ALA A 305 0.32 -21.86 -8.78
CA ALA A 305 1.54 -22.41 -9.36
C ALA A 305 1.23 -23.65 -10.22
N PRO A 306 2.11 -24.01 -11.18
CA PRO A 306 2.00 -25.28 -11.90
C PRO A 306 2.18 -26.51 -10.99
N THR A 307 2.83 -26.32 -9.83
CA THR A 307 3.09 -27.33 -8.79
C THR A 307 1.94 -27.48 -7.79
N GLN A 308 0.79 -26.85 -8.05
CA GLN A 308 -0.42 -27.02 -7.24
C GLN A 308 -1.39 -28.01 -7.91
N PRO A 309 -2.27 -28.69 -7.15
CA PRO A 309 -3.24 -29.61 -7.72
C PRO A 309 -4.16 -28.94 -8.75
N SER A 310 -4.47 -29.63 -9.84
CA SER A 310 -5.40 -29.13 -10.87
C SER A 310 -6.85 -29.00 -10.39
N THR A 311 -7.17 -29.59 -9.23
CA THR A 311 -8.48 -29.48 -8.55
C THR A 311 -8.69 -28.15 -7.83
N ARG A 312 -7.68 -27.27 -7.80
CA ARG A 312 -7.81 -25.92 -7.27
C ARG A 312 -8.93 -25.14 -8.01
N PRO A 313 -9.70 -24.28 -7.31
CA PRO A 313 -10.92 -23.68 -7.87
C PRO A 313 -10.69 -22.60 -8.93
N TYR A 314 -9.44 -22.20 -9.16
CA TYR A 314 -9.09 -21.14 -10.10
C TYR A 314 -7.79 -21.47 -10.84
N SER A 315 -7.61 -20.87 -12.02
CA SER A 315 -6.35 -20.96 -12.76
C SER A 315 -6.09 -19.72 -13.60
N PHE A 316 -4.82 -19.38 -13.79
CA PHE A 316 -4.39 -18.24 -14.61
C PHE A 316 -3.03 -18.52 -15.24
N THR A 317 -2.67 -17.78 -16.29
CA THR A 317 -1.35 -17.86 -16.94
C THR A 317 -0.71 -16.48 -16.94
N PRO A 318 0.37 -16.26 -16.16
CA PRO A 318 1.14 -15.01 -16.21
C PRO A 318 1.75 -14.76 -17.59
N SER A 319 1.73 -13.51 -18.04
CA SER A 319 2.38 -13.06 -19.28
C SER A 319 3.01 -11.68 -19.10
N PRO A 320 4.05 -11.31 -19.87
CA PRO A 320 4.69 -10.00 -19.72
C PRO A 320 3.71 -8.85 -19.93
N ASN A 321 3.75 -7.86 -19.04
CA ASN A 321 2.94 -6.63 -19.14
C ASN A 321 3.73 -5.43 -18.57
N PRO A 322 3.21 -4.18 -18.64
CA PRO A 322 3.93 -3.01 -18.12
C PRO A 322 4.25 -3.07 -16.61
N GLY A 323 3.46 -3.82 -15.84
CA GLY A 323 3.71 -4.06 -14.43
C GLY A 323 4.75 -5.16 -14.18
N SER A 324 4.96 -6.11 -15.09
CA SER A 324 5.98 -7.14 -14.92
C SER A 324 6.41 -7.67 -16.29
N THR A 325 7.59 -7.24 -16.75
CA THR A 325 8.14 -7.64 -18.05
C THR A 325 8.69 -9.07 -18.05
N SER A 326 8.97 -9.63 -16.87
CA SER A 326 9.40 -11.01 -16.67
C SER A 326 8.72 -11.61 -15.43
N PRO A 327 7.40 -11.90 -15.50
CA PRO A 327 6.64 -12.34 -14.33
C PRO A 327 7.05 -13.74 -13.86
N PRO A 328 6.95 -14.04 -12.54
CA PRO A 328 7.06 -15.41 -12.05
C PRO A 328 6.07 -16.34 -12.75
N GLN A 329 6.52 -17.56 -13.07
CA GLN A 329 5.74 -18.56 -13.82
C GLN A 329 5.26 -18.08 -15.21
N ASN A 330 6.04 -17.21 -15.87
CA ASN A 330 5.76 -16.70 -17.21
C ASN A 330 5.37 -17.82 -18.21
N GLY A 331 4.20 -17.68 -18.85
CA GLY A 331 3.68 -18.59 -19.85
C GLY A 331 3.21 -19.95 -19.32
N LYS A 332 3.23 -20.18 -18.00
CA LYS A 332 2.82 -21.44 -17.39
C LYS A 332 1.43 -21.33 -16.78
N LEU A 333 0.60 -22.35 -16.99
CA LEU A 333 -0.70 -22.46 -16.36
C LEU A 333 -0.51 -22.71 -14.85
N CYS A 334 -1.00 -21.78 -14.04
CA CYS A 334 -0.97 -21.83 -12.58
C CYS A 334 -2.33 -22.25 -12.04
N TYR A 335 -2.37 -23.29 -11.21
CA TYR A 335 -3.58 -23.72 -10.49
C TYR A 335 -3.59 -23.08 -9.10
N GLY A 336 -4.74 -22.57 -8.65
CA GLY A 336 -4.80 -21.82 -7.41
C GLY A 336 -6.15 -21.22 -7.03
N GLN A 337 -6.14 -20.00 -6.49
CA GLN A 337 -7.29 -19.36 -5.88
C GLN A 337 -7.42 -17.90 -6.31
N ASP A 338 -8.66 -17.46 -6.47
CA ASP A 338 -9.04 -16.06 -6.67
C ASP A 338 -9.42 -15.45 -5.31
N LEU A 339 -8.72 -14.38 -4.92
CA LEU A 339 -8.87 -13.72 -3.62
C LEU A 339 -9.57 -12.37 -3.72
N ARG A 340 -10.05 -11.96 -4.90
CA ARG A 340 -10.69 -10.64 -5.13
C ARG A 340 -11.95 -10.38 -4.30
N GLN A 341 -12.59 -11.42 -3.80
CA GLN A 341 -13.82 -11.34 -3.00
C GLN A 341 -13.60 -11.68 -1.51
N VAL A 342 -12.34 -11.84 -1.09
CA VAL A 342 -12.01 -12.04 0.32
C VAL A 342 -12.15 -10.71 1.06
N GLY A 343 -12.68 -10.73 2.29
CA GLY A 343 -12.78 -9.53 3.11
C GLY A 343 -11.43 -9.08 3.71
N ASP A 344 -11.49 -8.12 4.63
CA ASP A 344 -10.32 -7.73 5.43
C ASP A 344 -9.94 -8.89 6.38
N ILE A 345 -8.80 -9.53 6.11
CA ILE A 345 -8.31 -10.72 6.82
C ILE A 345 -7.08 -10.44 7.70
N GLY A 346 -6.54 -9.22 7.63
CA GLY A 346 -5.24 -8.91 8.25
C GLY A 346 -4.08 -9.78 7.73
N PHE A 347 -3.00 -9.85 8.51
CA PHE A 347 -1.84 -10.68 8.17
C PHE A 347 -2.08 -12.15 8.57
N THR A 348 -1.91 -13.06 7.61
CA THR A 348 -2.11 -14.50 7.83
C THR A 348 -1.13 -15.36 7.05
N LEU A 349 -0.74 -16.48 7.64
CA LEU A 349 0.02 -17.55 7.00
C LEU A 349 -0.86 -18.64 6.38
N LYS A 350 -2.19 -18.57 6.54
CA LYS A 350 -3.16 -19.57 6.07
C LYS A 350 -2.89 -20.01 4.63
N TYR A 351 -2.74 -19.06 3.71
CA TYR A 351 -2.50 -19.37 2.30
C TYR A 351 -1.14 -20.03 2.08
N LEU A 352 -0.09 -19.52 2.73
CA LEU A 352 1.26 -20.05 2.60
C LEU A 352 1.34 -21.50 3.10
N LEU A 353 0.73 -21.78 4.24
CA LEU A 353 0.63 -23.12 4.83
C LEU A 353 -0.13 -24.08 3.91
N ASP A 354 -1.29 -23.64 3.41
CA ASP A 354 -2.12 -24.43 2.50
C ASP A 354 -1.38 -24.75 1.18
N TYR A 355 -0.73 -23.76 0.57
CA TYR A 355 0.02 -23.95 -0.67
C TYR A 355 1.26 -24.81 -0.48
N TYR A 356 1.97 -24.68 0.65
CA TYR A 356 3.08 -25.56 0.99
C TYR A 356 2.58 -27.01 1.18
N GLN A 357 1.51 -27.20 1.94
CA GLN A 357 0.97 -28.51 2.26
C GLN A 357 0.51 -29.28 1.02
N GLN A 358 -0.16 -28.58 0.08
CA GLN A 358 -0.70 -29.15 -1.15
C GLN A 358 0.27 -29.14 -2.33
N SER A 359 1.47 -28.53 -2.19
CA SER A 359 2.45 -28.51 -3.27
C SER A 359 2.87 -29.93 -3.66
N THR A 360 2.85 -30.21 -4.96
CA THR A 360 3.39 -31.45 -5.54
C THR A 360 4.91 -31.48 -5.54
N ASN A 361 5.58 -30.37 -5.17
CA ASN A 361 7.03 -30.26 -5.08
C ASN A 361 7.46 -29.43 -3.86
N LYS A 362 7.38 -30.02 -2.66
CA LYS A 362 7.74 -29.35 -1.40
C LYS A 362 9.22 -28.99 -1.31
N GLU A 363 10.11 -29.76 -1.92
CA GLU A 363 11.56 -29.52 -1.91
C GLU A 363 11.93 -28.21 -2.61
N LYS A 364 11.20 -27.84 -3.67
CA LYS A 364 11.43 -26.61 -4.44
C LYS A 364 10.42 -25.50 -4.15
N PHE A 365 9.57 -25.67 -3.13
CA PHE A 365 8.56 -24.69 -2.79
C PHE A 365 9.21 -23.36 -2.36
N PHE A 366 10.14 -23.39 -1.40
CA PHE A 366 10.90 -22.22 -1.01
C PHE A 366 12.11 -22.06 -1.93
N LEU A 367 12.17 -20.95 -2.66
CA LEU A 367 13.22 -20.70 -3.65
C LEU A 367 14.48 -20.17 -2.95
N SER A 368 15.62 -20.85 -3.15
CA SER A 368 16.89 -20.52 -2.51
C SER A 368 17.45 -19.15 -2.93
N ASP A 369 17.14 -18.69 -4.13
CA ASP A 369 17.58 -17.42 -4.72
C ASP A 369 16.64 -16.24 -4.43
N ARG A 370 15.41 -16.49 -3.95
CA ARG A 370 14.37 -15.45 -3.76
C ARG A 370 14.15 -15.00 -2.32
N GLY A 371 14.87 -15.58 -1.36
CA GLY A 371 15.03 -14.99 -0.02
C GLY A 371 13.75 -14.89 0.82
N PHE A 372 12.95 -15.96 0.91
CA PHE A 372 11.79 -16.05 1.82
C PHE A 372 12.13 -15.56 3.24
N ASP A 373 13.23 -16.05 3.81
CA ASP A 373 13.64 -15.70 5.17
C ASP A 373 13.96 -14.19 5.32
N ARG A 374 14.38 -13.51 4.24
CA ARG A 374 14.63 -12.06 4.25
C ARG A 374 13.31 -11.28 4.28
N LEU A 375 12.31 -11.73 3.50
CA LEU A 375 10.97 -11.14 3.52
C LEU A 375 10.31 -11.37 4.89
N MET A 376 10.41 -12.58 5.42
CA MET A 376 9.87 -12.94 6.72
C MET A 376 10.66 -12.32 7.89
N GLY A 377 11.95 -12.04 7.72
CA GLY A 377 12.81 -11.41 8.72
C GLY A 377 13.44 -12.38 9.71
N ASN A 378 13.22 -13.69 9.54
CA ASN A 378 13.92 -14.77 10.23
C ASN A 378 13.83 -16.08 9.43
N ALA A 379 14.62 -17.08 9.82
CA ALA A 379 14.55 -18.44 9.23
C ALA A 379 13.55 -19.36 9.96
N THR A 380 13.18 -19.04 11.21
CA THR A 380 12.38 -19.91 12.08
C THR A 380 11.01 -20.23 11.49
N VAL A 381 10.34 -19.25 10.88
CA VAL A 381 9.00 -19.47 10.31
C VAL A 381 9.04 -20.50 9.17
N ARG A 382 10.03 -20.42 8.26
CA ARG A 382 10.18 -21.43 7.20
C ARG A 382 10.39 -22.82 7.78
N GLN A 383 11.27 -22.94 8.78
CA GLN A 383 11.56 -24.20 9.45
C GLN A 383 10.30 -24.80 10.11
N GLN A 384 9.49 -23.97 10.76
CA GLN A 384 8.24 -24.39 11.39
C GLN A 384 7.18 -24.83 10.35
N ILE A 385 7.05 -24.11 9.23
CA ILE A 385 6.17 -24.52 8.11
C ILE A 385 6.59 -25.91 7.59
N MET A 386 7.88 -26.12 7.36
CA MET A 386 8.41 -27.41 6.90
C MET A 386 8.22 -28.54 7.93
N ALA A 387 8.24 -28.19 9.22
CA ALA A 387 7.95 -29.11 10.31
C ALA A 387 6.45 -29.39 10.53
N GLY A 388 5.56 -28.81 9.70
CA GLY A 388 4.12 -29.03 9.77
C GLY A 388 3.43 -28.32 10.93
N LYS A 389 4.04 -27.25 11.47
CA LYS A 389 3.43 -26.44 12.53
C LYS A 389 2.20 -25.70 12.01
N SER A 390 1.18 -25.62 12.86
CA SER A 390 0.00 -24.81 12.61
C SER A 390 0.33 -23.31 12.65
N GLU A 391 -0.52 -22.48 12.04
CA GLU A 391 -0.38 -21.03 12.11
C GLU A 391 -0.33 -20.52 13.56
N ALA A 392 -1.16 -21.09 14.44
CA ALA A 392 -1.19 -20.71 15.85
C ALA A 392 0.15 -20.99 16.56
N GLU A 393 0.77 -22.14 16.33
CA GLU A 393 2.08 -22.48 16.91
C GLU A 393 3.20 -21.57 16.36
N ILE A 394 3.17 -21.27 15.06
CA ILE A 394 4.14 -20.36 14.44
C ILE A 394 4.02 -18.95 15.04
N ARG A 395 2.78 -18.44 15.15
CA ARG A 395 2.48 -17.12 15.71
C ARG A 395 2.90 -17.00 17.17
N GLN A 396 2.67 -18.05 17.96
CA GLN A 396 3.12 -18.09 19.36
C GLN A 396 4.65 -17.90 19.47
N GLY A 397 5.42 -18.39 18.50
CA GLY A 397 6.87 -18.23 18.46
C GLY A 397 7.34 -16.78 18.35
N TRP A 398 6.61 -15.91 17.63
CA TRP A 398 7.03 -14.51 17.45
C TRP A 398 6.31 -13.52 18.36
N GLU A 399 5.26 -13.94 19.07
CA GLU A 399 4.46 -13.06 19.93
C GLU A 399 5.29 -12.29 20.98
N PRO A 400 6.35 -12.87 21.62
CA PRO A 400 7.19 -12.11 22.54
C PRO A 400 7.87 -10.90 21.88
N GLY A 401 8.43 -11.08 20.69
CA GLY A 401 9.05 -10.00 19.92
C GLY A 401 8.02 -8.97 19.45
N LEU A 402 6.85 -9.43 19.01
CA LEU A 402 5.74 -8.57 18.58
C LEU A 402 5.21 -7.71 19.74
N THR A 403 5.07 -8.30 20.94
CA THR A 403 4.66 -7.60 22.16
C THR A 403 5.68 -6.53 22.55
N ALA A 404 6.97 -6.85 22.53
CA ALA A 404 8.04 -5.88 22.80
C ALA A 404 8.01 -4.71 21.79
N TYR A 405 7.81 -5.01 20.51
CA TYR A 405 7.67 -3.99 19.48
C TYR A 405 6.45 -3.09 19.70
N LYS A 406 5.27 -3.68 20.00
CA LYS A 406 4.05 -2.91 20.31
C LYS A 406 4.25 -1.97 21.49
N ALA A 407 5.02 -2.35 22.50
CA ALA A 407 5.38 -1.47 23.61
C ALA A 407 6.36 -0.35 23.17
N MET A 408 7.37 -0.68 22.36
CA MET A 408 8.35 0.27 21.84
C MET A 408 7.69 1.34 20.94
N ARG A 409 6.80 0.94 20.02
CA ARG A 409 6.19 1.84 19.03
C ARG A 409 5.40 2.98 19.69
N LYS A 410 4.80 2.75 20.87
CA LYS A 410 3.96 3.72 21.58
C LYS A 410 4.67 5.03 21.90
N LYS A 411 6.01 5.01 22.01
CA LYS A 411 6.84 6.21 22.23
C LYS A 411 6.83 7.16 21.02
N TYR A 412 6.51 6.65 19.84
CA TYR A 412 6.69 7.35 18.56
C TYR A 412 5.38 7.70 17.86
N LEU A 413 4.25 7.24 18.39
CA LEU A 413 2.94 7.54 17.82
C LEU A 413 2.69 9.05 17.75
N LEU A 414 2.12 9.47 16.62
CA LEU A 414 1.62 10.81 16.36
C LEU A 414 0.09 10.84 16.41
N TYR A 415 -0.54 9.66 16.29
CA TYR A 415 -1.98 9.52 16.18
C TYR A 415 -2.54 8.62 17.29
N PRO A 416 -3.82 8.77 17.65
CA PRO A 416 -4.48 7.84 18.55
C PRO A 416 -4.33 6.40 18.03
N ASP A 417 -3.87 5.53 18.93
CA ASP A 417 -3.66 4.11 18.63
C ASP A 417 -5.01 3.39 18.42
N PHE A 418 -4.97 2.23 17.76
CA PHE A 418 -6.14 1.36 17.68
C PHE A 418 -6.42 0.70 19.04
N LYS A 419 -7.70 0.50 19.35
CA LYS A 419 -8.13 -0.15 20.61
C LYS A 419 -7.85 -1.63 20.62
#